data_AF-A0A0C3LFF6-F1
#
_entry.id   AF-A0A0C3LFF6-F1
#
_cell.length_a   1.000
_cell.length_b   1.000
_cell.length_c   1.000
_cell.angle_alpha   90.00
_cell.angle_beta   90.00
_cell.angle_gamma   90.00
#
_symmetry.space_group_name_H-M   'P 1'
#
loop_
_entity.id
_entity.type
_entity.pdbx_description
1 polymer ?
#
loop_
_entity_poly.entity_id
_entity_poly.type
_entity_poly.pdbx_seq_one_letter_code
_entity_poly.pdbx_strand_id
1 'polypeptide(L)' 'MTGKGKKLLPKYDRPFEISAKLSPVTYRLRLLASYKLHPVVNIAHLQPYHSSPPEFGERS' A
#
# COMPACT_ATOMS: atom_id res chain seq x y z
N MET A 1 34.62 10.96 3.64
CA MET A 1 33.92 9.67 3.47
C MET A 1 32.47 9.96 3.11
N THR A 2 32.09 9.84 1.84
CA THR A 2 30.75 10.23 1.36
C THR A 2 29.72 9.20 1.82
N GLY A 3 28.89 9.56 2.80
CA GLY A 3 27.73 8.77 3.22
C GLY A 3 26.67 8.76 2.12
N LYS A 4 26.78 7.84 1.17
CA LYS A 4 25.71 7.52 0.22
C LYS A 4 24.60 6.78 0.97
N GLY A 5 23.78 7.52 1.71
CA GLY A 5 22.53 6.99 2.24
C GLY A 5 21.69 6.51 1.07
N LYS A 6 21.54 5.18 0.91
CA LYS A 6 20.60 4.61 -0.05
C LYS A 6 19.23 5.20 0.25
N LYS A 7 18.71 6.02 -0.67
CA LYS A 7 17.39 6.63 -0.59
C LYS A 7 16.38 5.53 -0.28
N LEU A 8 15.77 5.59 0.90
CA LEU A 8 14.76 4.63 1.32
C LEU A 8 13.53 4.88 0.45
N LEU A 9 13.40 4.10 -0.62
CA LEU A 9 12.20 4.09 -1.42
C LEU A 9 11.07 3.44 -0.59
N PRO A 10 9.88 4.06 -0.54
CA PRO A 10 8.74 3.44 0.12
C PRO A 10 8.45 2.09 -0.54
N LYS A 11 8.42 1.02 0.28
CA LYS A 11 8.14 -0.35 -0.20
C LYS A 11 6.69 -0.55 -0.63
N TYR A 12 5.79 0.28 -0.11
CA TYR A 12 4.37 0.20 -0.37
C TYR A 12 3.88 1.57 -0.83
N ASP A 13 3.14 1.56 -1.93
CA ASP A 13 2.33 2.69 -2.30
C ASP A 13 1.10 2.75 -1.37
N ARG A 14 0.46 3.93 -1.28
CA ARG A 14 -0.55 4.31 -0.26
C ARG A 14 -1.58 3.21 0.08
N PRO A 15 -2.23 3.27 1.27
CA PRO A 15 -3.33 2.35 1.56
C PRO A 15 -4.41 2.43 0.48
N PHE A 16 -4.76 1.29 -0.08
CA PHE A 16 -5.82 1.17 -1.08
C PHE A 16 -7.12 0.73 -0.41
N GLU A 17 -8.22 1.38 -0.77
CA GLU A 17 -9.54 0.96 -0.31
C GLU A 17 -10.02 -0.26 -1.09
N ILE A 18 -10.66 -1.22 -0.42
CA ILE A 18 -11.33 -2.34 -1.10
C ILE A 18 -12.68 -1.83 -1.63
N SER A 19 -12.83 -1.80 -2.95
CA SER A 19 -14.08 -1.43 -3.62
C SER A 19 -15.11 -2.56 -3.60
N ALA A 20 -14.69 -3.82 -3.76
CA ALA A 20 -15.61 -4.97 -3.76
C ALA A 20 -14.87 -6.28 -3.42
N LYS A 21 -15.54 -7.20 -2.73
CA LYS A 21 -15.08 -8.57 -2.55
C LYS A 21 -15.67 -9.44 -3.66
N LEU A 22 -14.83 -9.88 -4.59
CA LEU A 22 -15.24 -10.73 -5.71
C LEU A 22 -15.28 -12.20 -5.29
N SER A 23 -14.38 -12.61 -4.40
CA SER A 23 -14.26 -13.98 -3.90
C SER A 23 -13.59 -13.96 -2.52
N PRO A 24 -13.54 -15.08 -1.78
CA PRO A 24 -12.87 -15.15 -0.48
C PRO A 24 -11.41 -14.68 -0.50
N VAL A 25 -10.73 -14.93 -1.63
CA VAL A 25 -9.32 -14.61 -1.86
C VAL A 25 -9.08 -13.49 -2.87
N THR A 26 -10.13 -12.92 -3.47
CA THR A 26 -10.00 -11.95 -4.56
C THR A 26 -10.80 -10.69 -4.28
N TYR A 27 -10.12 -9.55 -4.33
CA TYR A 27 -10.66 -8.25 -3.98
C TYR A 27 -10.40 -7.27 -5.10
N ARG A 28 -11.39 -6.41 -5.36
CA ARG A 28 -11.23 -5.25 -6.22
C ARG A 28 -10.82 -4.06 -5.37
N LEU A 29 -9.64 -3.50 -5.63
CA LEU A 29 -9.17 -2.25 -5.06
C LEU A 29 -9.76 -1.05 -5.80
N ARG A 30 -9.97 0.04 -5.06
CA ARG A 30 -10.24 1.36 -5.63
C ARG A 30 -8.91 1.97 -6.02
N LEU A 31 -8.51 1.76 -7.26
CA LEU A 31 -7.35 2.43 -7.85
C LEU A 31 -7.78 3.77 -8.45
N LEU A 32 -6.94 4.80 -8.28
CA LEU A 32 -7.08 6.02 -9.07
C LEU A 32 -6.86 5.67 -10.54
N ALA A 33 -7.58 6.30 -11.46
CA ALA A 33 -7.46 6.08 -12.91
C ALA A 33 -6.02 6.29 -13.44
N SER A 34 -5.17 6.97 -12.66
CA SER A 34 -3.74 7.16 -12.92
C SER A 34 -2.91 5.86 -12.83
N TYR A 35 -3.37 4.84 -12.09
CA TYR A 35 -2.65 3.57 -12.01
C TYR A 35 -2.97 2.71 -13.23
N LYS A 36 -1.94 2.36 -14.00
CA LYS A 36 -2.05 1.48 -15.18
C LYS A 36 -2.19 -0.02 -14.84
N LEU A 37 -2.55 -0.36 -13.60
CA LEU A 37 -2.62 -1.74 -13.11
C LEU A 37 -4.07 -2.19 -12.92
N HIS A 38 -4.31 -3.50 -13.01
CA HIS A 38 -5.66 -4.05 -12.86
C HIS A 38 -6.16 -3.90 -11.42
N PRO A 39 -7.39 -3.40 -11.20
CA PRO A 39 -7.92 -3.18 -9.86
C PRO A 39 -8.25 -4.47 -9.11
N VAL A 40 -8.16 -5.64 -9.74
CA VAL A 40 -8.48 -6.92 -9.12
C VAL A 40 -7.19 -7.63 -8.71
N VAL A 41 -7.06 -7.93 -7.43
CA VAL A 41 -5.87 -8.57 -6.83
C VAL A 41 -6.26 -9.66 -5.86
N ASN A 42 -5.39 -10.65 -5.74
CA ASN A 42 -5.53 -11.71 -4.74
C ASN A 42 -5.01 -11.24 -3.38
N ILE A 43 -5.67 -11.66 -2.29
CA ILE A 43 -5.29 -11.37 -0.91
C ILE A 43 -3.85 -11.78 -0.58
N ALA A 44 -3.27 -12.77 -1.27
CA ALA A 44 -1.87 -13.16 -1.13
C ALA A 44 -0.87 -12.02 -1.47
N HIS A 45 -1.30 -11.03 -2.25
CA HIS A 45 -0.50 -9.84 -2.58
C HIS A 45 -0.87 -8.60 -1.76
N LEU A 46 -1.86 -8.72 -0.87
CA LEU A 46 -2.29 -7.65 0.01
C LEU A 46 -1.69 -7.88 1.40
N GLN A 47 -1.27 -6.80 2.03
CA GLN A 47 -0.94 -6.82 3.45
C GLN A 47 -1.94 -5.95 4.20
N PRO A 48 -2.39 -6.38 5.40
CA PRO A 48 -3.23 -5.55 6.23
C PRO A 48 -2.49 -4.25 6.53
N TYR A 49 -3.15 -3.12 6.28
CA TYR A 49 -2.60 -1.82 6.59
C TYR A 49 -2.50 -1.68 8.12
N HIS A 50 -1.28 -1.59 8.63
CA HIS A 50 -1.03 -1.24 10.02
C HIS A 50 -0.75 0.26 10.06
N SER A 51 -1.67 1.03 10.65
CA SER A 51 -1.39 2.44 10.92
C SER A 51 -0.15 2.53 11.79
N SER A 52 0.74 3.49 11.51
CA SER A 52 1.90 3.73 12.36
C SER A 52 1.43 3.90 13.81
N PRO A 53 2.04 3.20 14.78
CA PRO A 53 1.68 3.39 16.17
C PRO A 53 1.87 4.88 16.52
N PRO A 54 0.90 5.48 17.23
CA PRO A 54 0.92 6.91 17.56
C PRO A 54 2.16 7.33 18.37
N GLU A 55 2.90 6.37 18.90
CA GLU A 55 4.14 6.54 19.68
C GLU A 55 5.32 7.10 18.87
N PHE A 56 5.29 7.08 17.53
CA PHE A 56 6.37 7.64 16.70
C PHE A 56 6.12 9.07 16.18
N GLY A 57 5.02 9.71 16.61
CA GLY A 57 4.74 11.13 16.35
C GLY A 57 4.37 11.46 14.91
N GLU A 58 3.39 12.33 14.72
CA GLU A 58 3.21 13.05 13.45
C GLU A 58 4.48 13.85 13.19
N ARG A 59 5.24 13.47 12.16
CA ARG A 59 6.38 14.27 11.70
C ARG A 59 5.83 15.52 11.00
N SER A 60 5.53 16.54 11.80
CA SER A 60 5.38 17.94 11.36
C SER A 60 6.69 18.48 10.78
#